data_AF-A0AA35V5P3-F1
#
_entry.id   AF-A0AA35V5P3-F1
#
_cell.length_a   1.000
_cell.length_b   1.000
_cell.length_c   1.000
_cell.angle_alpha   90.00
_cell.angle_beta   90.00
_cell.angle_gamma   90.00
#
_symmetry.space_group_name_H-M   'P 1'
#
loop_
_entity.id
_entity.type
_entity.pdbx_description
1 polymer ?
#
loop_
_entity_poly.entity_id
_entity_poly.type
_entity_poly.pdbx_seq_one_letter_code
_entity_poly.pdbx_strand_id
1 'polypeptide(L)'
;MKKQLRQRGGRAILYGTTRTRSDLFESLPDEIVIVILCKLTSTASSPADFVAVLLTCKRLKKLGMHPLVLSNAGSGVVSVTAKNWSDEAHRFLKLCVNAGNKEAYYTLGMIRFYCLQNRGSGASLMAKAAINSHAPALYSLALIQFNGSGGKKTDKDLRAAVALCARAAYLGHVDALRELGHCLQDGYGVRKDVEEGRRLLVQANACELASVLRAFNITQSQRPDLIESNGSPCRYGSGLPEKKLHPANRFLIEWFGLKGCGVPGPGLRLCSDGWCGRPETRRNEFRRCSGCGMVNYCSRGCQAHDWRVHHKIECAPMEEWNHAIDGVDEEQQVTDDRTVEIDEIESDEPLDSSL
;
A
#
# COMPACT_ATOMS: atom_id res chain seq x y z
N MET A 1 45.56 21.54 89.13
CA MET A 1 45.65 21.46 87.65
C MET A 1 44.51 22.26 87.02
N LYS A 2 44.79 23.47 86.51
CA LYS A 2 43.87 24.26 85.67
C LYS A 2 44.53 24.38 84.30
N LYS A 3 43.90 23.85 83.25
CA LYS A 3 44.26 24.16 81.86
C LYS A 3 43.03 24.66 81.12
N GLN A 4 43.18 25.87 80.59
CA GLN A 4 42.26 26.54 79.68
C GLN A 4 42.08 25.73 78.40
N LEU A 5 40.88 25.76 77.83
CA LEU A 5 40.67 25.65 76.39
C LEU A 5 39.71 26.75 75.96
N ARG A 6 40.17 27.50 74.97
CA ARG A 6 39.59 28.70 74.37
C ARG A 6 39.34 28.37 72.89
N GLN A 7 38.38 29.06 72.28
CA GLN A 7 38.07 29.13 70.84
C GLN A 7 37.22 27.97 70.28
N ARG A 8 36.33 28.13 69.31
CA ARG A 8 35.72 29.26 68.57
C ARG A 8 34.70 28.61 67.62
N GLY A 9 33.70 29.39 67.20
CA GLY A 9 33.16 29.28 65.84
C GLY A 9 31.85 28.50 65.72
N GLY A 10 30.74 29.23 65.81
CA GLY A 10 29.43 28.74 65.41
C GLY A 10 29.40 28.32 63.94
N ARG A 11 28.85 27.13 63.69
CA ARG A 11 28.38 26.73 62.37
C ARG A 11 26.98 27.30 62.20
N ALA A 12 26.85 28.28 61.30
CA ALA A 12 25.57 28.71 60.78
C ALA A 12 24.86 27.50 60.15
N ILE A 13 23.68 27.18 60.67
CA ILE A 13 22.75 26.25 60.04
C ILE A 13 22.13 26.99 58.86
N LEU A 14 22.70 26.81 57.68
CA LEU A 14 22.02 27.17 56.44
C LEU A 14 20.93 26.12 56.20
N TYR A 15 19.68 26.50 56.43
CA TYR A 15 18.51 25.79 55.91
C TYR A 15 18.57 25.85 54.38
N GLY A 16 19.31 24.91 53.78
CA GLY A 16 19.29 24.65 52.36
C GLY A 16 17.92 24.07 52.03
N THR A 17 16.98 24.93 51.65
CA THR A 17 15.76 24.51 50.98
C THR A 17 16.20 23.82 49.68
N THR A 18 16.29 22.50 49.69
CA THR A 18 16.45 21.70 48.47
C THR A 18 15.15 21.80 47.71
N ARG A 19 14.97 22.92 47.00
CA ARG A 19 14.01 23.01 45.92
C ARG A 19 14.49 22.03 44.87
N THR A 20 14.05 20.78 45.00
CA THR A 20 14.14 19.78 43.95
C THR A 20 13.62 20.47 42.71
N ARG A 21 14.51 20.71 41.75
CA ARG A 21 14.17 21.29 40.47
C ARG A 21 13.38 20.21 39.75
N SER A 22 12.11 20.07 40.11
CA SER A 22 11.16 19.21 39.43
C SER A 22 11.17 19.69 37.99
N ASP A 23 11.72 18.86 37.10
CA ASP A 23 11.60 19.09 35.68
C ASP A 23 10.11 19.34 35.41
N LEU A 24 9.79 20.47 34.78
CA LEU A 24 8.41 20.89 34.51
C LEU A 24 7.66 19.76 33.80
N PHE A 25 8.37 18.95 33.02
CA PHE A 25 7.82 17.81 32.33
C PHE A 25 7.38 16.67 33.26
N GLU A 26 8.13 16.37 34.33
CA GLU A 26 7.79 15.33 35.30
C GLU A 26 6.56 15.70 36.15
N SER A 27 6.24 16.99 36.26
CA SER A 27 5.05 17.47 36.96
C SER A 27 3.75 17.44 36.13
N LEU A 28 3.84 17.24 34.81
CA LEU A 28 2.65 17.16 33.96
C LEU A 28 1.81 15.93 34.32
N PRO A 29 0.48 16.01 34.38
CA PRO A 29 -0.39 14.84 34.48
C PRO A 29 -0.22 13.90 33.27
N ASP A 30 -0.30 12.59 33.51
CA ASP A 30 -0.13 11.57 32.47
C ASP A 30 -1.21 11.70 31.37
N GLU A 31 -2.41 12.17 31.72
CA GLU A 31 -3.52 12.42 30.80
C GLU A 31 -3.16 13.48 29.77
N ILE A 32 -2.50 14.56 30.18
CA ILE A 32 -2.06 15.64 29.27
C ILE A 32 -1.01 15.09 28.30
N VAL A 33 -0.06 14.31 28.81
CA VAL A 33 0.97 13.69 27.99
C VAL A 33 0.35 12.69 26.99
N ILE A 34 -0.64 11.89 27.40
CA ILE A 34 -1.38 10.99 26.50
C ILE A 34 -2.07 11.76 25.37
N VAL A 35 -2.71 12.90 25.66
CA VAL A 35 -3.36 13.74 24.64
C VAL A 35 -2.32 14.30 23.65
N ILE A 36 -1.17 14.77 24.15
CA ILE A 36 -0.07 15.24 23.30
C ILE A 36 0.42 14.10 22.39
N LEU A 37 0.63 12.91 22.94
CA LEU A 37 1.07 11.73 22.18
C LEU A 37 0.01 11.26 21.17
N CYS A 38 -1.27 11.35 21.49
CA CYS A 38 -2.35 11.10 20.53
C CYS A 38 -2.27 12.07 19.34
N LYS A 39 -2.07 13.37 19.62
CA LYS A 39 -1.93 14.36 18.55
C LYS A 39 -0.70 14.07 17.70
N LEU A 40 0.44 13.84 18.33
CA LEU A 40 1.70 13.52 17.66
C LEU A 40 1.56 12.30 16.75
N THR A 41 1.04 11.19 17.27
CA THR A 41 0.88 9.95 16.49
C THR A 41 -0.16 10.07 15.38
N SER A 42 -1.18 10.90 15.53
CA SER A 42 -2.16 11.17 14.47
C SER A 42 -1.59 11.95 13.28
N THR A 43 -0.56 12.78 13.52
CA THR A 43 0.05 13.67 12.50
C THR A 43 1.44 13.23 12.05
N ALA A 44 2.05 12.26 12.74
CA ALA A 44 3.38 11.77 12.44
C ALA A 44 3.47 11.23 11.00
N SER A 45 4.58 11.55 10.35
CA SER A 45 4.85 11.22 8.95
C SER A 45 5.47 9.83 8.79
N SER A 46 6.14 9.35 9.83
CA SER A 46 6.83 8.07 9.86
C SER A 46 6.74 7.39 11.23
N PRO A 47 7.02 6.08 11.34
CA PRO A 47 7.12 5.42 12.63
C PRO A 47 8.28 5.95 13.48
N ALA A 48 9.33 6.47 12.84
CA ALA A 48 10.51 7.00 13.53
C ALA A 48 10.17 8.23 14.39
N ASP A 49 9.26 9.10 13.91
CA ASP A 49 8.79 10.28 14.64
C ASP A 49 8.20 9.88 16.00
N PHE A 50 7.48 8.76 16.04
CA PHE A 50 6.90 8.23 17.27
C PHE A 50 7.92 7.49 18.13
N VAL A 51 8.71 6.59 17.52
CA VAL A 51 9.72 5.80 18.23
C VAL A 51 10.77 6.69 18.91
N ALA A 52 11.19 7.78 18.25
CA ALA A 52 12.12 8.75 18.85
C ALA A 52 11.59 9.32 20.17
N VAL A 53 10.29 9.62 20.23
CA VAL A 53 9.64 10.08 21.47
C VAL A 53 9.64 8.98 22.54
N LEU A 54 9.36 7.73 22.18
CA LEU A 54 9.38 6.61 23.12
C LEU A 54 10.78 6.33 23.69
N LEU A 55 11.84 6.66 22.94
CA LEU A 55 13.23 6.44 23.36
C LEU A 55 13.76 7.51 24.33
N THR A 56 13.08 8.66 24.44
CA THR A 56 13.55 9.78 25.27
C THR A 56 13.59 9.45 26.77
N CYS A 57 12.52 8.85 27.32
CA CYS A 57 12.47 8.47 28.73
C CYS A 57 11.49 7.32 29.00
N LYS A 58 11.65 6.67 30.16
CA LYS A 58 10.78 5.55 30.60
C LYS A 58 9.31 5.96 30.70
N ARG A 59 9.03 7.19 31.12
CA ARG A 59 7.67 7.71 31.26
C ARG A 59 6.98 7.85 29.91
N LEU A 60 7.64 8.48 28.93
CA LEU A 60 7.10 8.60 27.56
C LEU A 60 6.98 7.25 26.86
N LYS A 61 7.92 6.32 27.08
CA LYS A 61 7.78 4.94 26.62
C LYS A 61 6.51 4.28 27.16
N LYS A 62 6.25 4.39 28.46
CA LYS A 62 5.06 3.80 29.11
C LYS A 62 3.77 4.43 28.57
N LEU A 63 3.71 5.76 28.52
CA LEU A 63 2.50 6.50 28.11
C LEU A 63 2.24 6.41 26.61
N GLY A 64 3.27 6.31 25.76
CA GLY A 64 3.09 6.12 24.33
C GLY A 64 2.52 4.75 23.97
N MET A 65 2.74 3.74 24.80
CA MET A 65 2.12 2.42 24.61
C MET A 65 0.69 2.34 25.17
N HIS A 66 0.12 3.47 25.63
CA HIS A 66 -1.26 3.53 26.10
C HIS A 66 -2.25 3.24 24.95
N PRO A 67 -3.33 2.46 25.17
CA PRO A 67 -4.29 2.10 24.11
C PRO A 67 -4.84 3.29 23.33
N LEU A 68 -5.14 4.42 24.00
CA LEU A 68 -5.62 5.64 23.32
C LEU A 68 -4.61 6.17 22.29
N VAL A 69 -3.32 6.20 22.63
CA VAL A 69 -2.25 6.67 21.73
C VAL A 69 -2.15 5.73 20.51
N LEU A 70 -2.14 4.42 20.75
CA LEU A 70 -2.06 3.42 19.68
C LEU A 70 -3.30 3.43 18.78
N SER A 71 -4.50 3.63 19.35
CA SER A 71 -5.77 3.70 18.61
C SER A 71 -5.83 4.92 17.67
N ASN A 72 -5.17 6.02 18.05
CA ASN A 72 -5.14 7.28 17.31
C ASN A 72 -3.96 7.41 16.33
N ALA A 73 -3.05 6.43 16.31
CA ALA A 73 -1.91 6.44 15.41
C ALA A 73 -2.35 6.53 13.93
N GLY A 74 -1.82 7.52 13.22
CA GLY A 74 -2.12 7.74 11.80
C GLY A 74 -1.40 6.73 10.90
N SER A 75 -1.71 6.79 9.60
CA SER A 75 -1.13 5.90 8.58
C SER A 75 0.40 5.94 8.53
N GLY A 76 1.02 7.09 8.86
CA GLY A 76 2.47 7.25 8.90
C GLY A 76 3.14 6.51 10.06
N VAL A 77 2.50 6.40 11.22
CA VAL A 77 3.07 5.67 12.37
C VAL A 77 3.02 4.16 12.14
N VAL A 78 1.98 3.67 11.46
CA VAL A 78 1.82 2.25 11.15
C VAL A 78 2.48 1.85 9.82
N SER A 79 3.14 2.78 9.11
CA SER A 79 3.78 2.49 7.83
C SER A 79 5.08 1.72 8.04
N VAL A 80 5.01 0.40 7.89
CA VAL A 80 6.19 -0.47 7.84
C VAL A 80 6.59 -0.66 6.38
N THR A 81 7.90 -0.72 6.11
CA THR A 81 8.44 -1.08 4.79
C THR A 81 8.73 -2.58 4.74
N ALA A 82 8.69 -3.20 3.56
CA ALA A 82 8.94 -4.64 3.46
C ALA A 82 10.37 -5.00 3.92
N LYS A 83 11.35 -4.13 3.63
CA LYS A 83 12.75 -4.27 4.08
C LYS A 83 12.88 -4.28 5.61
N ASN A 84 12.03 -3.54 6.32
CA ASN A 84 12.07 -3.41 7.78
C ASN A 84 11.00 -4.28 8.46
N TRP A 85 10.44 -5.26 7.76
CA TRP A 85 9.49 -6.19 8.35
C TRP A 85 10.20 -7.13 9.33
N SER A 86 9.88 -7.01 10.62
CA SER A 86 10.42 -7.85 11.69
C SER A 86 9.31 -8.31 12.64
N ASP A 87 9.64 -9.22 13.56
CA ASP A 87 8.72 -9.66 14.61
C ASP A 87 8.28 -8.50 15.51
N GLU A 88 9.15 -7.53 15.76
CA GLU A 88 8.84 -6.30 16.49
C GLU A 88 7.86 -5.42 15.72
N ALA A 89 8.05 -5.25 14.41
CA ALA A 89 7.15 -4.47 13.57
C ALA A 89 5.75 -5.13 13.51
N HIS A 90 5.70 -6.45 13.35
CA HIS A 90 4.45 -7.22 13.43
C HIS A 90 3.82 -7.09 14.82
N ARG A 91 4.59 -7.22 15.90
CA ARG A 91 4.10 -7.05 17.28
C ARG A 91 3.53 -5.65 17.50
N PHE A 92 4.19 -4.62 17.01
CA PHE A 92 3.71 -3.24 17.10
C PHE A 92 2.37 -3.07 16.38
N LEU A 93 2.23 -3.54 15.13
CA LEU A 93 0.96 -3.53 14.42
C LEU A 93 -0.13 -4.29 15.18
N LYS A 94 0.20 -5.44 15.78
CA LYS A 94 -0.75 -6.19 16.62
C LYS A 94 -1.21 -5.39 17.84
N LEU A 95 -0.33 -4.63 18.47
CA LEU A 95 -0.70 -3.76 19.59
C LEU A 95 -1.67 -2.66 19.14
N CYS A 96 -1.42 -2.02 18.00
CA CYS A 96 -2.35 -1.05 17.42
C CYS A 96 -3.71 -1.69 17.04
N VAL A 97 -3.70 -2.90 16.47
CA VAL A 97 -4.90 -3.70 16.18
C VAL A 97 -5.70 -4.02 17.45
N ASN A 98 -5.03 -4.40 18.53
CA ASN A 98 -5.67 -4.67 19.82
C ASN A 98 -6.24 -3.40 20.45
N ALA A 99 -5.63 -2.23 20.19
CA ALA A 99 -6.13 -0.93 20.60
C ALA A 99 -7.28 -0.39 19.72
N GLY A 100 -7.68 -1.09 18.66
CA GLY A 100 -8.78 -0.66 17.78
C GLY A 100 -8.38 0.26 16.62
N ASN A 101 -7.08 0.37 16.32
CA ASN A 101 -6.60 1.24 15.24
C ASN A 101 -7.03 0.73 13.85
N LYS A 102 -7.81 1.55 13.12
CA LYS A 102 -8.31 1.21 11.78
C LYS A 102 -7.26 1.14 10.68
N GLU A 103 -6.22 1.97 10.75
CA GLU A 103 -5.08 1.93 9.81
C GLU A 103 -4.25 0.67 10.02
N ALA A 104 -4.07 0.25 11.28
CA ALA A 104 -3.38 -0.99 11.62
C ALA A 104 -4.19 -2.23 11.23
N TYR A 105 -5.51 -2.21 11.44
CA TYR A 105 -6.41 -3.25 10.93
C TYR A 105 -6.25 -3.41 9.42
N TYR A 106 -6.27 -2.31 8.67
CA TYR A 106 -6.12 -2.34 7.22
C TYR A 106 -4.73 -2.81 6.79
N THR A 107 -3.67 -2.21 7.34
CA THR A 107 -2.28 -2.51 6.97
C THR A 107 -1.93 -3.97 7.27
N LEU A 108 -2.18 -4.44 8.49
CA LEU A 108 -1.91 -5.84 8.85
C LEU A 108 -2.83 -6.80 8.09
N GLY A 109 -4.06 -6.38 7.79
CA GLY A 109 -5.01 -7.15 6.97
C GLY A 109 -4.50 -7.37 5.56
N MET A 110 -4.02 -6.31 4.90
CA MET A 110 -3.41 -6.36 3.57
C MET A 110 -2.17 -7.27 3.53
N ILE A 111 -1.27 -7.11 4.51
CA ILE A 111 -0.06 -7.95 4.63
C ILE A 111 -0.43 -9.42 4.82
N ARG A 112 -1.36 -9.73 5.74
CA ARG A 112 -1.79 -11.11 5.99
C ARG A 112 -2.46 -11.73 4.77
N PHE A 113 -3.29 -10.94 4.07
CA PHE A 113 -4.05 -11.42 2.92
C PHE A 113 -3.14 -11.76 1.74
N TYR A 114 -2.25 -10.84 1.36
CA TYR A 114 -1.45 -10.96 0.13
C TYR A 114 -0.07 -11.56 0.37
N CYS A 115 0.63 -11.17 1.44
CA CYS A 115 2.04 -11.52 1.65
C CYS A 115 2.21 -12.82 2.45
N LEU A 116 1.39 -13.01 3.50
CA LEU A 116 1.51 -14.16 4.42
C LEU A 116 0.54 -15.29 4.09
N GLN A 117 -0.17 -15.22 2.96
CA GLN A 117 -1.13 -16.22 2.48
C GLN A 117 -2.24 -16.59 3.49
N ASN A 118 -2.51 -15.73 4.47
CA ASN A 118 -3.57 -15.93 5.46
C ASN A 118 -4.77 -15.06 5.10
N ARG A 119 -5.47 -15.47 4.04
CA ARG A 119 -6.59 -14.73 3.45
C ARG A 119 -7.75 -14.53 4.41
N GLY A 120 -8.13 -15.57 5.16
CA GLY A 120 -9.22 -15.49 6.14
C GLY A 120 -8.93 -14.46 7.24
N SER A 121 -7.75 -14.52 7.86
CA SER A 121 -7.37 -13.53 8.87
C SER A 121 -7.22 -12.12 8.28
N GLY A 122 -6.62 -12.01 7.09
CA GLY A 122 -6.44 -10.74 6.40
C GLY A 122 -7.77 -10.05 6.06
N ALA A 123 -8.71 -10.79 5.48
CA ALA A 123 -10.05 -10.29 5.18
C ALA A 123 -10.82 -9.90 6.45
N SER A 124 -10.70 -10.68 7.53
CA SER A 124 -11.32 -10.35 8.82
C SER A 124 -10.79 -9.03 9.40
N LEU A 125 -9.48 -8.78 9.34
CA LEU A 125 -8.90 -7.52 9.80
C LEU A 125 -9.35 -6.35 8.92
N MET A 126 -9.36 -6.51 7.59
CA MET A 126 -9.89 -5.47 6.71
C MET A 126 -11.38 -5.21 6.96
N ALA A 127 -12.17 -6.22 7.30
CA ALA A 127 -13.57 -6.05 7.68
C ALA A 127 -13.72 -5.23 8.97
N LYS A 128 -12.85 -5.44 9.98
CA LYS A 128 -12.81 -4.59 11.18
C LYS A 128 -12.46 -3.13 10.86
N ALA A 129 -11.52 -2.89 9.95
CA ALA A 129 -11.24 -1.52 9.46
C ALA A 129 -12.48 -0.92 8.75
N ALA A 130 -13.12 -1.71 7.88
CA ALA A 130 -14.30 -1.30 7.13
C ALA A 130 -15.51 -0.97 8.02
N ILE A 131 -15.74 -1.73 9.10
CA ILE A 131 -16.76 -1.43 10.11
C ILE A 131 -16.54 -0.03 10.70
N ASN A 132 -15.28 0.34 10.95
CA ASN A 132 -14.86 1.66 11.43
C ASN A 132 -14.71 2.72 10.30
N SER A 133 -15.45 2.55 9.20
CA SER A 133 -15.50 3.49 8.07
C SER A 133 -14.12 3.80 7.45
N HIS A 134 -13.27 2.79 7.35
CA HIS A 134 -11.99 2.90 6.65
C HIS A 134 -12.18 2.69 5.14
N ALA A 135 -12.21 3.80 4.39
CA ALA A 135 -12.45 3.83 2.94
C ALA A 135 -11.55 2.87 2.12
N PRO A 136 -10.21 2.85 2.29
CA PRO A 136 -9.35 1.91 1.56
C PRO A 136 -9.63 0.43 1.88
N ALA A 137 -10.09 0.12 3.10
CA ALA A 137 -10.43 -1.24 3.48
C ALA A 137 -11.73 -1.70 2.82
N LEU A 138 -12.75 -0.84 2.81
CA LEU A 138 -14.00 -1.07 2.09
C LEU A 138 -13.73 -1.34 0.61
N TYR A 139 -12.91 -0.50 -0.03
CA TYR A 139 -12.55 -0.68 -1.43
C TYR A 139 -11.77 -1.99 -1.67
N SER A 140 -10.83 -2.32 -0.80
CA SER A 140 -10.06 -3.57 -0.90
C SER A 140 -10.94 -4.81 -0.78
N LEU A 141 -11.91 -4.81 0.14
CA LEU A 141 -12.89 -5.88 0.26
C LEU A 141 -13.80 -5.94 -0.97
N ALA A 142 -14.19 -4.79 -1.53
CA ALA A 142 -14.96 -4.75 -2.78
C ALA A 142 -14.19 -5.42 -3.93
N LEU A 143 -12.89 -5.15 -4.07
CA LEU A 143 -12.06 -5.79 -5.10
C LEU A 143 -11.94 -7.30 -4.89
N ILE A 144 -11.80 -7.75 -3.63
CA ILE A 144 -11.79 -9.19 -3.31
C ILE A 144 -13.10 -9.83 -3.77
N GLN A 145 -14.24 -9.19 -3.53
CA GLN A 145 -15.56 -9.68 -3.94
C GLN A 145 -15.77 -9.61 -5.47
N PHE A 146 -15.27 -8.57 -6.15
CA PHE A 146 -15.36 -8.48 -7.61
C PHE A 146 -14.55 -9.55 -8.32
N ASN A 147 -13.35 -9.86 -7.80
CA ASN A 147 -12.41 -10.78 -8.42
C ASN A 147 -12.58 -12.23 -7.92
N GLY A 148 -13.25 -12.43 -6.78
CA GLY A 148 -13.37 -13.73 -6.12
C GLY A 148 -12.05 -14.18 -5.47
N SER A 149 -11.28 -13.23 -4.92
CA SER A 149 -9.94 -13.48 -4.38
C SER A 149 -9.94 -14.14 -2.98
N GLY A 150 -11.10 -14.56 -2.46
CA GLY A 150 -11.26 -15.17 -1.12
C GLY A 150 -10.67 -16.58 -0.99
N GLY A 151 -10.41 -17.25 -2.12
CA GLY A 151 -9.85 -18.60 -2.19
C GLY A 151 -10.59 -19.51 -3.17
N LYS A 152 -11.91 -19.35 -3.31
CA LYS A 152 -12.74 -20.09 -4.26
C LYS A 152 -13.42 -19.13 -5.25
N LYS A 153 -13.71 -19.60 -6.47
CA LYS A 153 -14.40 -18.80 -7.50
C LYS A 153 -15.82 -18.41 -7.05
N THR A 154 -16.42 -19.22 -6.18
CA THR A 154 -17.73 -18.98 -5.55
C THR A 154 -17.72 -17.80 -4.59
N ASP A 155 -16.55 -17.30 -4.18
CA ASP A 155 -16.42 -16.16 -3.27
C ASP A 155 -16.66 -14.82 -3.99
N LYS A 156 -16.99 -14.87 -5.28
CA LYS A 156 -17.33 -13.69 -6.08
C LYS A 156 -18.79 -13.30 -5.83
N ASP A 157 -19.01 -12.21 -5.11
CA ASP A 157 -20.32 -11.59 -4.94
C ASP A 157 -20.32 -10.15 -5.46
N LEU A 158 -20.88 -9.96 -6.65
CA LEU A 158 -20.92 -8.65 -7.31
C LEU A 158 -21.82 -7.64 -6.59
N ARG A 159 -22.91 -8.09 -5.97
CA ARG A 159 -23.84 -7.19 -5.27
C ARG A 159 -23.19 -6.69 -3.98
N ALA A 160 -22.55 -7.59 -3.23
CA ALA A 160 -21.78 -7.22 -2.05
C ALA A 160 -20.60 -6.29 -2.42
N ALA A 161 -19.90 -6.58 -3.53
CA ALA A 161 -18.81 -5.74 -4.03
C ALA A 161 -19.28 -4.32 -4.34
N VAL A 162 -20.40 -4.16 -5.06
CA VAL A 162 -20.97 -2.84 -5.37
C VAL A 162 -21.40 -2.10 -4.10
N ALA A 163 -22.02 -2.77 -3.13
CA ALA A 163 -22.40 -2.16 -1.87
C ALA A 163 -21.17 -1.63 -1.08
N LEU A 164 -20.09 -2.41 -1.02
CA LEU A 164 -18.83 -2.00 -0.40
C LEU A 164 -18.18 -0.83 -1.15
N CYS A 165 -18.19 -0.86 -2.49
CA CYS A 165 -17.70 0.24 -3.32
C CYS A 165 -18.50 1.52 -3.11
N ALA A 166 -19.83 1.44 -3.05
CA ALA A 166 -20.68 2.60 -2.78
C ALA A 166 -20.39 3.21 -1.40
N ARG A 167 -20.20 2.39 -0.37
CA ARG A 167 -19.81 2.86 0.97
C ARG A 167 -18.42 3.51 0.97
N ALA A 168 -17.45 2.94 0.26
CA ALA A 168 -16.12 3.55 0.10
C ALA A 168 -16.18 4.88 -0.66
N ALA A 169 -16.97 4.95 -1.74
CA ALA A 169 -17.18 6.14 -2.55
C ALA A 169 -17.82 7.27 -1.73
N TYR A 170 -18.83 6.94 -0.90
CA TYR A 170 -19.45 7.88 0.04
C TYR A 170 -18.44 8.49 1.02
N LEU A 171 -17.45 7.71 1.45
CA LEU A 171 -16.35 8.16 2.30
C LEU A 171 -15.22 8.88 1.54
N GLY A 172 -15.42 9.19 0.25
CA GLY A 172 -14.49 9.94 -0.58
C GLY A 172 -13.41 9.10 -1.27
N HIS A 173 -13.54 7.77 -1.31
CA HIS A 173 -12.58 6.92 -2.04
C HIS A 173 -12.76 7.04 -3.55
N VAL A 174 -11.91 7.82 -4.21
CA VAL A 174 -12.03 8.16 -5.64
C VAL A 174 -12.04 6.93 -6.55
N ASP A 175 -11.17 5.94 -6.29
CA ASP A 175 -11.15 4.72 -7.12
C ASP A 175 -12.43 3.90 -6.93
N ALA A 176 -13.07 3.95 -5.75
CA ALA A 176 -14.32 3.23 -5.51
C ALA A 176 -15.49 3.91 -6.20
N LEU A 177 -15.48 5.24 -6.23
CA LEU A 177 -16.44 6.06 -6.98
C LEU A 177 -16.35 5.74 -8.48
N ARG A 178 -15.13 5.62 -9.01
CA ARG A 178 -14.89 5.21 -10.40
C ARG A 178 -15.40 3.80 -10.69
N GLU A 179 -15.09 2.83 -9.83
CA GLU A 179 -15.63 1.47 -9.97
C GLU A 179 -17.16 1.46 -9.98
N LEU A 180 -17.79 2.22 -9.07
CA LEU A 180 -19.25 2.31 -9.00
C LEU A 180 -19.84 2.88 -10.29
N GLY A 181 -19.22 3.93 -10.86
CA GLY A 181 -19.62 4.49 -12.15
C GLY A 181 -19.60 3.46 -13.28
N HIS A 182 -18.54 2.65 -13.37
CA HIS A 182 -18.48 1.55 -14.33
C HIS A 182 -19.51 0.45 -14.05
N CYS A 183 -19.73 0.09 -12.78
CA CYS A 183 -20.73 -0.92 -12.43
C CYS A 183 -22.14 -0.52 -12.87
N LEU A 184 -22.50 0.76 -12.73
CA LEU A 184 -23.78 1.29 -13.18
C LEU A 184 -23.88 1.35 -14.71
N GLN A 185 -22.82 1.74 -15.42
CA GLN A 185 -22.82 1.72 -16.89
C GLN A 185 -22.98 0.31 -17.47
N ASP A 186 -22.30 -0.67 -16.87
CA ASP A 186 -22.27 -2.04 -17.39
C ASP A 186 -23.42 -2.91 -16.82
N GLY A 187 -24.12 -2.46 -15.78
CA GLY A 187 -25.06 -3.29 -15.02
C GLY A 187 -24.36 -4.40 -14.23
N TYR A 188 -23.10 -4.18 -13.83
CA TYR A 188 -22.25 -5.19 -13.20
C TYR A 188 -22.48 -5.23 -11.69
N GLY A 189 -23.28 -6.19 -11.22
CA GLY A 189 -23.64 -6.32 -9.80
C GLY A 189 -24.72 -5.36 -9.30
N VAL A 190 -25.23 -4.49 -10.17
CA VAL A 190 -26.26 -3.49 -9.90
C VAL A 190 -27.13 -3.30 -11.13
N ARG A 191 -28.33 -2.74 -10.98
CA ARG A 191 -29.16 -2.36 -12.12
C ARG A 191 -28.40 -1.34 -12.98
N LYS A 192 -28.40 -1.56 -14.29
CA LYS A 192 -27.78 -0.63 -15.25
C LYS A 192 -28.44 0.73 -15.17
N ASP A 193 -27.63 1.76 -15.02
CA ASP A 193 -27.99 3.18 -15.07
C ASP A 193 -26.81 3.93 -15.70
N VAL A 194 -26.89 4.15 -17.01
CA VAL A 194 -25.78 4.72 -17.77
C VAL A 194 -25.57 6.18 -17.41
N GLU A 195 -26.64 6.93 -17.17
CA GLU A 195 -26.58 8.36 -16.89
C GLU A 195 -25.92 8.61 -15.53
N GLU A 196 -26.40 7.94 -14.49
CA GLU A 196 -25.79 8.03 -13.17
C GLU A 196 -24.33 7.52 -13.20
N GLY A 197 -24.08 6.42 -13.91
CA GLY A 197 -22.73 5.90 -14.08
C GLY A 197 -21.78 6.91 -14.71
N ARG A 198 -22.19 7.62 -15.77
CA ARG A 198 -21.39 8.71 -16.39
C ARG A 198 -21.17 9.85 -15.41
N ARG A 199 -22.19 10.26 -14.67
CA ARG A 199 -22.10 11.33 -13.65
C ARG A 199 -21.04 11.01 -12.60
N LEU A 200 -21.02 9.79 -12.07
CA LEU A 200 -20.03 9.36 -11.08
C LEU A 200 -18.60 9.30 -11.64
N LEU A 201 -18.41 8.91 -12.91
CA LEU A 201 -17.09 8.94 -13.54
C LEU A 201 -16.55 10.37 -13.70
N VAL A 202 -17.40 11.31 -14.12
CA VAL A 202 -17.05 12.74 -14.19
C VAL A 202 -16.69 13.25 -12.80
N GLN A 203 -17.47 12.89 -11.78
CA GLN A 203 -17.19 13.24 -10.39
C GLN A 203 -15.85 12.68 -9.90
N ALA A 204 -15.54 11.41 -10.21
CA ALA A 204 -14.25 10.80 -9.84
C ALA A 204 -13.07 11.56 -10.46
N ASN A 205 -13.16 11.93 -11.73
CA ASN A 205 -12.13 12.72 -12.41
C ASN A 205 -11.98 14.12 -11.79
N ALA A 206 -13.10 14.77 -11.43
CA ALA A 206 -13.08 16.07 -10.77
C ALA A 206 -12.44 15.99 -9.37
N CYS A 207 -12.78 14.97 -8.56
CA CYS A 207 -12.17 14.75 -7.24
C CYS A 207 -10.66 14.52 -7.34
N GLU A 208 -10.21 13.79 -8.36
CA GLU A 208 -8.81 13.54 -8.60
C GLU A 208 -8.05 14.79 -9.03
N LEU A 209 -8.57 15.54 -10.00
CA LEU A 209 -8.00 16.83 -10.42
C LEU A 209 -7.92 17.81 -9.25
N ALA A 210 -8.96 17.89 -8.41
CA ALA A 210 -8.94 18.73 -7.22
C ALA A 210 -7.84 18.32 -6.23
N SER A 211 -7.55 17.02 -6.11
CA SER A 211 -6.47 16.52 -5.25
C SER A 211 -5.09 16.92 -5.78
N VAL A 212 -4.89 16.81 -7.10
CA VAL A 212 -3.68 17.26 -7.80
C VAL A 212 -3.45 18.77 -7.64
N LEU A 213 -4.49 19.58 -7.87
CA LEU A 213 -4.40 21.05 -7.73
C LEU A 213 -4.10 21.49 -6.30
N ARG A 214 -4.69 20.84 -5.29
CA ARG A 214 -4.37 21.11 -3.88
C ARG A 214 -2.91 20.81 -3.56
N ALA A 215 -2.36 19.70 -4.08
CA ALA A 215 -0.96 19.37 -3.90
C ALA A 215 -0.04 20.44 -4.52
N PHE A 216 -0.41 20.97 -5.69
CA PHE A 216 0.34 22.03 -6.36
C PHE A 216 0.29 23.39 -5.64
N ASN A 217 -0.87 23.77 -5.09
CA ASN A 217 -0.99 25.02 -4.33
C ASN A 217 -0.21 24.98 -3.01
N ILE A 218 -0.12 23.81 -2.37
CA ILE A 218 0.72 23.63 -1.16
C ILE A 218 2.21 23.76 -1.50
N THR A 219 2.67 23.20 -2.63
CA THR A 219 4.08 23.29 -3.01
C THR A 219 4.51 24.70 -3.42
N GLN A 220 3.62 25.51 -4.02
CA GLN A 220 3.89 26.93 -4.29
C GLN A 220 3.97 27.77 -3.01
N SER A 221 3.08 27.53 -2.04
CA SER A 221 3.09 28.28 -0.76
C SER A 221 4.30 27.99 0.13
N GLN A 222 5.08 26.94 -0.15
CA GLN A 222 6.32 26.59 0.57
C GLN A 222 7.60 27.13 -0.09
N ARG A 223 7.50 27.93 -1.17
CA ARG A 223 8.64 28.64 -1.77
C ARG A 223 8.36 30.15 -1.92
N PRO A 224 8.60 30.98 -0.89
CA PRO A 224 8.43 32.43 -1.01
C PRO A 224 9.54 33.12 -1.82
N ASP A 225 10.70 32.49 -2.02
CA ASP A 225 11.86 33.17 -2.61
C ASP A 225 12.27 32.55 -3.95
N LEU A 226 11.72 33.07 -5.05
CA LEU A 226 12.47 33.26 -6.30
C LEU A 226 11.88 34.47 -7.04
N ILE A 227 12.57 35.59 -6.87
CA ILE A 227 12.43 36.83 -7.64
C ILE A 227 12.76 36.56 -9.12
N GLU A 228 11.97 37.22 -9.97
CA GLU A 228 12.03 37.39 -11.42
C GLU A 228 13.33 36.98 -12.14
N SER A 229 13.16 36.10 -13.14
CA SER A 229 14.04 36.05 -14.30
C SER A 229 13.23 35.56 -15.51
N ASN A 230 13.11 36.43 -16.50
CA ASN A 230 12.47 36.18 -17.79
C ASN A 230 13.04 34.92 -18.47
N GLY A 231 12.20 33.90 -18.67
CA GLY A 231 12.56 32.70 -19.43
C GLY A 231 11.34 31.85 -19.81
N SER A 232 11.03 31.85 -21.11
CA SER A 232 10.09 31.02 -21.90
C SER A 232 9.13 30.03 -21.21
N PRO A 233 7.81 30.13 -21.48
CA PRO A 233 6.81 29.19 -21.00
C PRO A 233 6.63 28.02 -21.96
N CYS A 234 7.51 27.01 -21.91
CA CYS A 234 7.22 25.69 -22.50
C CYS A 234 8.19 24.61 -21.99
N ARG A 235 7.76 23.86 -20.97
CA ARG A 235 8.07 22.42 -20.86
C ARG A 235 6.76 21.67 -20.64
N TYR A 236 6.20 21.15 -21.73
CA TYR A 236 5.22 20.07 -21.69
C TYR A 236 5.94 18.80 -21.23
N GLY A 237 6.08 18.70 -19.93
CA GLY A 237 6.69 17.60 -19.18
C GLY A 237 6.36 17.80 -17.72
N SER A 238 5.12 18.20 -17.44
CA SER A 238 4.65 18.54 -16.12
C SER A 238 4.40 17.24 -15.36
N GLY A 239 5.36 16.89 -14.50
CA GLY A 239 5.18 15.87 -13.49
C GLY A 239 3.91 16.15 -12.69
N LEU A 240 2.87 15.38 -12.99
CA LEU A 240 1.65 15.34 -12.20
C LEU A 240 2.06 15.02 -10.75
N PRO A 241 1.65 15.81 -9.74
CA PRO A 241 1.92 15.47 -8.35
C PRO A 241 1.46 14.04 -8.07
N GLU A 242 2.40 13.23 -7.59
CA GLU A 242 2.22 11.80 -7.39
C GLU A 242 1.00 11.53 -6.51
N LYS A 243 0.16 10.58 -6.95
CA LYS A 243 -0.91 10.03 -6.12
C LYS A 243 -0.30 9.59 -4.80
N LYS A 244 -0.73 10.17 -3.67
CA LYS A 244 -0.23 9.78 -2.35
C LYS A 244 -0.48 8.28 -2.14
N LEU A 245 0.60 7.51 -2.24
CA LEU A 245 0.56 6.06 -2.14
C LEU A 245 0.19 5.65 -0.72
N HIS A 246 -0.82 4.79 -0.58
CA HIS A 246 -1.16 4.26 0.73
C HIS A 246 -0.01 3.38 1.26
N PRO A 247 0.43 3.51 2.53
CA PRO A 247 1.52 2.71 3.09
C PRO A 247 1.40 1.20 2.87
N ALA A 248 0.20 0.64 3.05
CA ALA A 248 -0.08 -0.76 2.72
C ALA A 248 0.25 -1.14 1.26
N ASN A 249 -0.09 -0.31 0.27
CA ASN A 249 0.24 -0.60 -1.14
C ASN A 249 1.75 -0.51 -1.38
N ARG A 250 2.41 0.49 -0.77
CA ARG A 250 3.87 0.61 -0.80
C ARG A 250 4.54 -0.66 -0.26
N PHE A 251 4.03 -1.18 0.86
CA PHE A 251 4.53 -2.45 1.41
C PHE A 251 4.39 -3.59 0.41
N LEU A 252 3.25 -3.73 -0.29
CA LEU A 252 3.09 -4.78 -1.29
C LEU A 252 4.09 -4.64 -2.45
N ILE A 253 4.26 -3.43 -2.98
CA ILE A 253 5.21 -3.15 -4.07
C ILE A 253 6.62 -3.57 -3.65
N GLU A 254 7.05 -3.14 -2.46
CA GLU A 254 8.35 -3.51 -1.92
C GLU A 254 8.45 -5.02 -1.67
N TRP A 255 7.40 -5.65 -1.11
CA TRP A 255 7.38 -7.08 -0.79
C TRP A 255 7.55 -7.95 -2.02
N PHE A 256 6.81 -7.64 -3.10
CA PHE A 256 6.84 -8.41 -4.35
C PHE A 256 7.92 -7.94 -5.34
N GLY A 257 8.60 -6.82 -5.07
CA GLY A 257 9.71 -6.28 -5.87
C GLY A 257 11.11 -6.62 -5.34
N LEU A 258 11.24 -7.01 -4.07
CA LEU A 258 12.52 -7.39 -3.47
C LEU A 258 12.97 -8.79 -3.93
N LYS A 259 14.20 -8.91 -4.46
CA LYS A 259 14.80 -10.22 -4.77
C LYS A 259 14.82 -11.12 -3.52
N GLY A 260 14.17 -12.28 -3.60
CA GLY A 260 14.11 -13.27 -2.51
C GLY A 260 12.95 -13.08 -1.51
N CYS A 261 12.18 -11.99 -1.59
CA CYS A 261 10.92 -11.83 -0.85
C CYS A 261 9.74 -12.00 -1.82
N GLY A 262 8.79 -12.86 -1.46
CA GLY A 262 7.48 -13.04 -2.10
C GLY A 262 7.45 -12.82 -3.61
N VAL A 263 7.75 -13.84 -4.42
CA VAL A 263 7.24 -13.87 -5.80
C VAL A 263 5.75 -14.23 -5.69
N PRO A 264 4.85 -13.64 -6.49
CA PRO A 264 3.52 -14.22 -6.63
C PRO A 264 3.67 -15.71 -6.93
N GLY A 265 2.81 -16.56 -6.35
CA GLY A 265 2.91 -18.02 -6.56
C GLY A 265 2.96 -18.39 -8.06
N PRO A 266 3.46 -19.58 -8.44
CA PRO A 266 3.75 -19.90 -9.83
C PRO A 266 2.62 -19.60 -10.82
N GLY A 267 2.88 -18.69 -11.76
CA GLY A 267 1.93 -18.25 -12.79
C GLY A 267 0.92 -17.18 -12.34
N LEU A 268 1.05 -16.63 -11.13
CA LEU A 268 0.29 -15.48 -10.65
C LEU A 268 1.01 -14.19 -11.05
N ARG A 269 0.24 -13.17 -11.42
CA ARG A 269 0.77 -11.89 -11.90
C ARG A 269 0.59 -10.79 -10.86
N LEU A 270 1.40 -9.74 -10.94
CA LEU A 270 1.11 -8.48 -10.26
C LEU A 270 0.16 -7.63 -11.09
N CYS A 271 -0.60 -6.76 -10.43
CA CYS A 271 -1.32 -5.69 -11.09
C CYS A 271 -0.32 -4.79 -11.83
N SER A 272 -0.62 -4.47 -13.10
CA SER A 272 0.28 -3.70 -13.96
C SER A 272 0.43 -2.24 -13.54
N ASP A 273 -0.56 -1.66 -12.84
CA ASP A 273 -0.39 -0.37 -12.17
C ASP A 273 0.71 -0.46 -11.11
N GLY A 274 1.87 0.16 -11.39
CA GLY A 274 3.05 0.15 -10.53
C GLY A 274 2.82 0.70 -9.12
N TRP A 275 1.71 1.41 -8.89
CA TRP A 275 1.32 1.98 -7.60
C TRP A 275 0.34 1.09 -6.80
N CYS A 276 0.02 -0.10 -7.32
CA CYS A 276 -0.92 -1.02 -6.69
C CYS A 276 -0.22 -2.10 -5.85
N GLY A 277 0.74 -2.81 -6.45
CA GLY A 277 1.46 -3.92 -5.80
C GLY A 277 0.65 -5.18 -5.50
N ARG A 278 -0.65 -5.22 -5.82
CA ARG A 278 -1.48 -6.41 -5.53
C ARG A 278 -1.11 -7.57 -6.46
N PRO A 279 -0.81 -8.76 -5.93
CA PRO A 279 -0.71 -9.98 -6.72
C PRO A 279 -2.10 -10.58 -6.97
N GLU A 280 -2.21 -11.33 -8.05
CA GLU A 280 -3.29 -12.27 -8.23
C GLU A 280 -3.27 -13.31 -7.11
N THR A 281 -4.45 -13.69 -6.63
CA THR A 281 -4.59 -14.82 -5.70
C THR A 281 -4.90 -16.14 -6.41
N ARG A 282 -5.39 -16.04 -7.65
CA ARG A 282 -5.70 -17.12 -8.58
C ARG A 282 -5.32 -16.68 -10.00
N ARG A 283 -4.90 -17.63 -10.83
CA ARG A 283 -4.52 -17.36 -12.23
C ARG A 283 -5.67 -16.70 -12.99
N ASN A 284 -5.34 -15.66 -13.75
CA ASN A 284 -6.25 -14.95 -14.65
C ASN A 284 -7.48 -14.37 -13.94
N GLU A 285 -7.32 -13.92 -12.68
CA GLU A 285 -8.40 -13.23 -11.96
C GLU A 285 -8.45 -11.74 -12.30
N PHE A 286 -7.32 -11.17 -12.73
CA PHE A 286 -7.24 -9.77 -13.13
C PHE A 286 -7.79 -9.54 -14.53
N ARG A 287 -8.25 -8.31 -14.77
CA ARG A 287 -8.83 -7.88 -16.04
C ARG A 287 -7.70 -7.54 -16.99
N ARG A 288 -7.72 -8.08 -18.20
CA ARG A 288 -6.79 -7.72 -19.26
C ARG A 288 -7.16 -6.37 -19.88
N CYS A 289 -6.16 -5.61 -20.32
CA CYS A 289 -6.40 -4.48 -21.21
C CYS A 289 -7.11 -4.97 -22.47
N SER A 290 -8.20 -4.30 -22.85
CA SER A 290 -8.98 -4.67 -24.04
C SER A 290 -8.29 -4.31 -25.36
N GLY A 291 -7.28 -3.44 -25.33
CA GLY A 291 -6.48 -3.09 -26.51
C GLY A 291 -5.38 -4.12 -26.77
N CYS A 292 -4.37 -4.19 -25.89
CA CYS A 292 -3.21 -5.04 -26.11
C CYS A 292 -3.35 -6.47 -25.56
N GLY A 293 -4.22 -6.72 -24.58
CA GLY A 293 -4.31 -8.01 -23.89
C GLY A 293 -3.12 -8.38 -22.97
N MET A 294 -2.02 -7.60 -22.98
CA MET A 294 -0.77 -7.94 -22.31
C MET A 294 -0.74 -7.60 -20.81
N VAL A 295 -1.27 -6.44 -20.45
CA VAL A 295 -1.29 -5.94 -19.07
C VAL A 295 -2.58 -6.33 -18.33
N ASN A 296 -2.49 -6.47 -17.01
CA ASN A 296 -3.55 -7.02 -16.17
C ASN A 296 -3.81 -6.12 -14.95
N TYR A 297 -5.08 -5.85 -14.65
CA TYR A 297 -5.46 -4.91 -13.59
C TYR A 297 -6.41 -5.56 -12.58
N CYS A 298 -6.15 -5.30 -11.29
CA CYS A 298 -7.03 -5.75 -10.22
C CYS A 298 -8.34 -4.95 -10.14
N SER A 299 -8.39 -3.76 -10.77
CA SER A 299 -9.51 -2.82 -10.76
C SER A 299 -9.49 -1.90 -11.99
N ARG A 300 -10.65 -1.37 -12.41
CA ARG A 300 -10.76 -0.24 -13.35
C ARG A 300 -10.05 1.01 -12.84
N GLY A 301 -10.01 1.23 -11.52
CA GLY A 301 -9.21 2.30 -10.91
C GLY A 301 -7.73 2.21 -11.28
N CYS A 302 -7.13 1.03 -11.13
CA CYS A 302 -5.75 0.77 -11.53
C CYS A 302 -5.54 0.89 -13.04
N GLN A 303 -6.48 0.35 -13.84
CA GLN A 303 -6.43 0.49 -15.31
C GLN A 303 -6.45 1.97 -15.73
N ALA A 304 -7.37 2.77 -15.19
CA ALA A 304 -7.51 4.18 -15.53
C ALA A 304 -6.31 5.01 -15.07
N HIS A 305 -5.70 4.65 -13.94
CA HIS A 305 -4.46 5.28 -13.49
C HIS A 305 -3.33 4.97 -14.45
N ASP A 306 -3.01 3.69 -14.64
CA ASP A 306 -1.91 3.23 -15.48
C ASP A 306 -2.02 3.72 -16.93
N TRP A 307 -3.24 3.68 -17.50
CA TRP A 307 -3.52 4.25 -18.82
C TRP A 307 -3.08 5.70 -18.94
N ARG A 308 -3.32 6.53 -17.92
CA ARG A 308 -2.96 7.96 -17.97
C ARG A 308 -1.47 8.21 -17.80
N VAL A 309 -0.79 7.40 -16.99
CA VAL A 309 0.61 7.67 -16.60
C VAL A 309 1.62 7.00 -17.52
N HIS A 310 1.38 5.78 -18.01
CA HIS A 310 2.35 5.02 -18.80
C HIS A 310 1.71 4.27 -19.97
N HIS A 311 0.63 3.51 -19.72
CA HIS A 311 0.21 2.49 -20.67
C HIS A 311 -0.42 3.03 -21.97
N LYS A 312 -0.99 4.25 -22.00
CA LYS A 312 -1.60 4.81 -23.23
C LYS A 312 -0.62 4.91 -24.40
N ILE A 313 0.66 5.15 -24.14
CA ILE A 313 1.69 5.25 -25.19
C ILE A 313 2.29 3.90 -25.57
N GLU A 314 2.19 2.89 -24.69
CA GLU A 314 2.75 1.54 -24.90
C GLU A 314 1.72 0.53 -25.44
N CYS A 315 0.43 0.86 -25.38
CA CYS A 315 -0.64 -0.06 -25.74
C CYS A 315 -0.70 -0.26 -27.28
N ALA A 316 -0.14 -1.37 -27.77
CA ALA A 316 -0.27 -1.84 -29.14
C ALA A 316 -1.12 -3.13 -29.23
N PRO A 317 -1.89 -3.36 -30.31
CA PRO A 317 -2.59 -4.62 -30.55
C PRO A 317 -1.65 -5.82 -30.55
N MET A 318 -2.14 -6.97 -30.08
CA MET A 318 -1.30 -8.18 -29.95
C MET A 318 -0.75 -8.71 -31.28
N GLU A 319 -1.39 -8.35 -32.41
CA GLU A 319 -1.03 -8.81 -33.76
C GLU A 319 0.26 -8.14 -34.29
N GLU A 320 0.57 -6.91 -33.86
CA GLU A 320 1.77 -6.17 -34.30
C GLU A 320 3.07 -6.71 -33.67
N TRP A 321 2.99 -7.44 -32.55
CA TRP A 321 4.16 -8.01 -31.87
C TRP A 321 4.65 -9.32 -32.49
N ASN A 322 3.79 -10.06 -33.20
CA ASN A 322 4.22 -11.27 -33.92
C ASN A 322 5.10 -10.90 -35.13
N HIS A 323 4.79 -9.81 -35.83
CA HIS A 323 5.60 -9.31 -36.95
C HIS A 323 6.96 -8.72 -36.54
N ALA A 324 7.16 -8.40 -35.27
CA ALA A 324 8.46 -7.93 -34.76
C ALA A 324 9.41 -9.08 -34.37
N ILE A 325 8.89 -10.31 -34.24
CA ILE A 325 9.67 -11.53 -33.93
C ILE A 325 10.00 -12.28 -35.23
N ASP A 326 9.16 -12.19 -36.25
CA ASP A 326 9.39 -12.78 -37.57
C ASP A 326 10.35 -11.95 -38.46
N GLY A 327 10.91 -10.84 -37.95
CA GLY A 327 11.84 -9.96 -38.66
C GLY A 327 13.33 -10.26 -38.43
N VAL A 328 13.67 -11.43 -37.89
CA VAL A 328 15.05 -11.95 -37.90
C VAL A 328 15.09 -13.07 -38.94
N ASP A 329 15.13 -12.65 -40.20
CA ASP A 329 15.23 -13.55 -41.35
C ASP A 329 16.47 -14.45 -41.23
N GLU A 330 16.21 -15.73 -41.49
CA GLU A 330 17.15 -16.74 -41.91
C GLU A 330 17.97 -16.23 -43.09
N GLU A 331 19.29 -16.17 -42.96
CA GLU A 331 20.19 -16.36 -44.09
C GLU A 331 21.62 -16.65 -43.59
N GLN A 332 21.94 -17.93 -43.46
CA GLN A 332 23.29 -18.43 -43.70
C GLN A 332 23.23 -19.91 -44.08
N GLN A 333 23.02 -20.13 -45.38
CA GLN A 333 23.50 -21.34 -46.05
C GLN A 333 25.02 -21.39 -45.91
N VAL A 334 25.53 -22.43 -45.25
CA VAL A 334 26.88 -22.94 -45.52
C VAL A 334 26.74 -24.44 -45.75
N THR A 335 26.91 -24.79 -47.02
CA THR A 335 27.23 -26.14 -47.50
C THR A 335 28.53 -26.61 -46.86
N ASP A 336 28.55 -27.78 -46.22
CA ASP A 336 29.66 -28.70 -46.46
C ASP A 336 29.27 -30.15 -46.21
N ASP A 337 29.76 -30.95 -47.13
CA ASP A 337 29.62 -32.36 -47.36
C ASP A 337 30.41 -33.15 -46.31
N ARG A 338 29.83 -34.23 -45.77
CA ARG A 338 30.53 -35.39 -45.19
C ARG A 338 29.54 -36.47 -44.79
N THR A 339 29.32 -37.36 -45.75
CA THR A 339 29.17 -38.82 -45.58
C THR A 339 29.47 -39.36 -44.17
N VAL A 340 28.44 -39.92 -43.53
CA VAL A 340 28.60 -41.10 -42.66
C VAL A 340 27.41 -42.01 -42.92
N GLU A 341 27.73 -43.15 -43.55
CA GLU A 341 26.87 -44.31 -43.74
C GLU A 341 26.37 -44.82 -42.39
N ILE A 342 25.06 -45.07 -42.26
CA ILE A 342 24.53 -46.02 -41.28
C ILE A 342 23.43 -46.81 -41.98
N ASP A 343 23.70 -48.11 -42.08
CA ASP A 343 22.96 -49.14 -42.79
C ASP A 343 21.48 -49.25 -42.40
N GLU A 344 20.68 -49.58 -43.41
CA GLU A 344 19.35 -50.17 -43.30
C GLU A 344 19.43 -51.52 -42.59
N ILE A 345 18.58 -51.75 -41.59
CA ILE A 345 18.07 -53.10 -41.28
C ILE A 345 16.56 -53.02 -41.09
N GLU A 346 15.90 -53.88 -41.87
CA GLU A 346 14.48 -54.07 -42.09
C GLU A 346 13.63 -54.40 -40.86
N SER A 347 12.34 -54.19 -41.09
CA SER A 347 11.11 -54.63 -40.42
C SER A 347 11.09 -56.09 -39.93
N ASP A 348 10.39 -56.33 -38.81
CA ASP A 348 9.11 -57.07 -38.80
C ASP A 348 8.53 -57.29 -37.37
N GLU A 349 7.20 -57.19 -37.29
CA GLU A 349 6.28 -57.49 -36.17
C GLU A 349 6.21 -59.01 -35.81
N PRO A 350 5.31 -59.54 -34.93
CA PRO A 350 4.76 -59.08 -33.64
C PRO A 350 4.64 -60.21 -32.55
N LEU A 351 4.07 -59.86 -31.37
CA LEU A 351 3.24 -60.67 -30.44
C LEU A 351 3.81 -61.84 -29.58
N ASP A 352 3.62 -61.67 -28.25
CA ASP A 352 3.00 -62.59 -27.27
C ASP A 352 3.83 -63.29 -26.16
N SER A 353 3.19 -63.28 -24.98
CA SER A 353 3.19 -64.26 -23.89
C SER A 353 4.24 -64.20 -22.75
N SER A 354 3.69 -63.92 -21.55
CA SER A 354 3.99 -64.54 -20.25
C SER A 354 5.42 -64.59 -19.71
N LEU A 355 5.71 -63.76 -18.70
CA LEU A 355 5.92 -64.16 -17.29
C LEU A 355 6.17 -62.93 -16.39
#